data_AF-A0A6B1KUI0-F1
#
_entry.id   AF-A0A6B1KUI0-F1
#
_cell.length_a   1.000
_cell.length_b   1.000
_cell.length_c   1.000
_cell.angle_alpha   90.00
_cell.angle_beta   90.00
_cell.angle_gamma   90.00
#
_symmetry.space_group_name_H-M   'P 1'
#
loop_
_entity.id
_entity.type
_entity.pdbx_description
1 polymer ?
#
loop_
_entity_poly.entity_id
_entity_poly.type
_entity_poly.pdbx_seq_one_letter_code
_entity_poly.pdbx_strand_id
1 'polypeptide(L)'
;MRTRRKPDVPAPERPWNEVVPGLWMGGHEYAGASGHPEFAVVRDEFDLVQTLLRLPGHGPDPDVPHHVWPIPDGPLDGTQLAGVIRLAEAACEALDEGRTVLVRCYHGYNRSGLVVAHALMRRGNSADAAIRLIRDRRSPWALHNELFVEYLRAGLATARLLEELTE
;
A
#
# COMPACT_ATOMS: atom_id res chain seq x y z
N MET A 1 -19.10 23.66 18.76
CA MET A 1 -18.08 22.60 18.72
C MET A 1 -17.27 22.80 17.44
N ARG A 2 -16.04 23.33 17.52
CA ARG A 2 -15.21 23.61 16.34
C ARG A 2 -14.70 22.28 15.78
N THR A 3 -15.19 21.88 14.62
CA THR A 3 -14.64 20.76 13.85
C THR A 3 -13.18 21.08 13.56
N ARG A 4 -12.27 20.32 14.18
CA ARG A 4 -10.84 20.39 13.89
C ARG A 4 -10.70 19.96 12.43
N ARG A 5 -10.50 20.93 11.52
CA ARG A 5 -10.23 20.67 10.10
C ARG A 5 -9.02 19.75 10.06
N LYS A 6 -9.19 18.49 9.59
CA LYS A 6 -8.04 17.63 9.32
C LYS A 6 -7.13 18.42 8.36
N PRO A 7 -5.83 18.51 8.61
CA PRO A 7 -4.93 19.12 7.65
C PRO A 7 -5.11 18.41 6.31
N ASP A 8 -5.20 19.17 5.21
CA ASP A 8 -5.21 18.58 3.87
C ASP A 8 -3.91 17.79 3.70
N VAL A 9 -4.05 16.47 3.57
CA VAL A 9 -2.91 15.57 3.36
C VAL A 9 -2.36 15.88 1.97
N PRO A 10 -1.08 16.29 1.83
CA PRO A 10 -0.53 16.67 0.55
C PRO A 10 -0.43 15.47 -0.38
N ALA A 11 -0.67 15.69 -1.67
CA ALA A 11 -0.39 14.68 -2.69
C ALA A 11 1.10 14.27 -2.63
N PRO A 12 1.44 13.02 -2.94
CA PRO A 12 2.82 12.58 -2.95
C PRO A 12 3.63 13.30 -4.02
N GLU A 13 4.90 13.59 -3.77
CA GLU A 13 5.77 14.29 -4.73
C GLU A 13 6.26 13.40 -5.88
N ARG A 14 6.11 12.07 -5.74
CA ARG A 14 6.58 11.08 -6.71
C ARG A 14 5.54 10.00 -6.93
N PRO A 15 5.49 9.37 -8.11
CA PRO A 15 4.53 8.30 -8.39
C PRO A 15 4.75 7.08 -7.48
N TRP A 16 6.00 6.76 -7.13
CA TRP A 16 6.39 5.70 -6.22
C TRP A 16 7.77 5.96 -5.60
N ASN A 17 8.05 5.29 -4.48
CA ASN A 17 9.34 5.30 -3.80
C ASN A 17 9.73 3.87 -3.41
N GLU A 18 11.03 3.55 -3.52
CA GLU A 18 11.57 2.32 -2.99
C GLU A 18 11.58 2.39 -1.46
N VAL A 19 11.02 1.39 -0.80
CA VAL A 19 10.99 1.30 0.67
C VAL A 19 12.18 0.50 1.17
N VAL A 20 12.40 -0.67 0.56
CA VAL A 20 13.58 -1.52 0.70
C VAL A 20 13.95 -2.06 -0.68
N PRO A 21 15.19 -2.55 -0.90
CA PRO A 21 15.61 -3.05 -2.22
C PRO A 21 14.58 -3.98 -2.84
N GLY A 22 14.09 -3.61 -4.03
CA GLY A 22 13.11 -4.37 -4.81
C GLY A 22 11.64 -4.15 -4.42
N LEU A 23 11.32 -3.55 -3.26
CA LEU A 23 9.95 -3.30 -2.83
C LEU A 23 9.59 -1.82 -2.88
N TRP A 24 8.63 -1.50 -3.74
CA TRP A 24 8.21 -0.13 -4.04
C TRP A 24 6.77 0.12 -3.59
N MET A 25 6.53 1.33 -3.10
CA MET A 25 5.22 1.81 -2.66
C MET A 25 4.84 3.05 -3.45
N GLY A 26 3.64 3.06 -4.04
CA GLY A 26 3.22 4.15 -4.92
C GLY A 26 1.73 4.42 -5.00
N GLY A 27 1.40 5.41 -5.83
CA GLY A 27 0.04 5.89 -6.10
C GLY A 27 -0.32 5.87 -7.59
N HIS A 28 -1.57 6.16 -7.90
CA HIS A 28 -1.98 6.66 -9.21
C HIS A 28 -1.73 8.15 -9.33
N GLU A 29 -2.04 8.92 -8.30
CA GLU A 29 -1.91 10.38 -8.33
C GLU A 29 -0.64 10.82 -7.58
N TYR A 30 0.08 11.78 -8.17
CA TYR A 30 1.19 12.48 -7.54
C TYR A 30 1.18 13.96 -7.96
N ALA A 31 1.83 14.81 -7.17
CA ALA A 31 2.05 16.20 -7.50
C ALA A 31 3.06 16.28 -8.66
N GLY A 32 2.59 16.69 -9.83
CA GLY A 32 3.42 16.96 -10.99
C GLY A 32 4.37 18.14 -10.77
N ALA A 33 5.35 18.30 -11.65
CA ALA A 33 6.35 19.37 -11.55
C ALA A 33 5.74 20.78 -11.64
N SER A 34 4.56 20.90 -12.24
CA SER A 34 3.78 22.14 -12.34
C SER A 34 2.91 22.44 -11.11
N GLY A 35 2.88 21.55 -10.11
CA GLY A 35 1.98 21.63 -8.95
C GLY A 35 0.56 21.10 -9.22
N HIS A 36 0.26 20.69 -10.46
CA HIS A 36 -0.99 20.02 -10.79
C HIS A 36 -0.90 18.50 -10.57
N PRO A 37 -2.01 17.82 -10.21
CA PRO A 37 -2.03 16.36 -10.12
C PRO A 37 -1.71 15.71 -11.46
N GLU A 38 -0.79 14.75 -11.44
CA GLU A 38 -0.46 13.88 -12.57
C GLU A 38 -0.80 12.43 -12.23
N PHE A 39 -1.09 11.64 -13.27
CA PHE A 39 -1.43 10.22 -13.13
C PHE A 39 -0.30 9.34 -13.61
N ALA A 40 0.23 8.53 -12.70
CA ALA A 40 1.24 7.54 -12.99
C ALA A 40 0.64 6.35 -13.75
N VAL A 41 1.25 6.04 -14.89
CA VAL A 41 1.02 4.80 -15.66
C VAL A 41 2.27 3.96 -15.48
N VAL A 42 2.09 2.75 -14.99
CA VAL A 42 3.17 1.75 -14.90
C VAL A 42 3.23 1.04 -16.24
N ARG A 43 4.42 0.67 -16.69
CA ARG A 43 4.69 -0.09 -17.91
C ARG A 43 5.45 -1.36 -17.54
N ASP A 44 6.76 -1.36 -17.75
CA ASP A 44 7.70 -2.45 -17.55
C ASP A 44 8.73 -2.16 -16.43
N GLU A 45 8.52 -1.11 -15.62
CA GLU A 45 9.46 -0.73 -14.56
C GLU A 45 9.53 -1.75 -13.40
N PHE A 46 8.57 -2.67 -13.32
CA PHE A 46 8.46 -3.66 -12.24
C PHE A 46 8.08 -5.04 -12.77
N ASP A 47 8.63 -6.08 -12.15
CA ASP A 47 8.32 -7.48 -12.48
C ASP A 47 6.96 -7.94 -11.91
N LEU A 48 6.40 -7.21 -10.94
CA LEU A 48 5.08 -7.47 -10.36
C LEU A 48 4.43 -6.16 -9.91
N VAL A 49 3.18 -5.94 -10.35
CA VAL A 49 2.37 -4.79 -9.92
C VAL A 49 1.16 -5.27 -9.13
N GLN A 50 0.91 -4.66 -7.98
CA GLN A 50 -0.24 -4.91 -7.13
C GLN A 50 -1.05 -3.61 -6.96
N THR A 51 -2.28 -3.58 -7.44
CA THR A 51 -3.15 -2.39 -7.40
C THR A 51 -4.37 -2.62 -6.50
N LEU A 52 -4.56 -1.70 -5.55
CA LEU A 52 -5.61 -1.76 -4.53
C LEU A 52 -6.88 -0.95 -4.86
N LEU A 53 -7.12 -0.71 -6.15
CA LEU A 53 -8.32 -0.10 -6.70
C LEU A 53 -8.49 -0.51 -8.18
N ARG A 54 -9.69 -0.30 -8.75
CA ARG A 54 -9.89 -0.46 -10.20
C ARG A 54 -9.83 0.90 -10.88
N LEU A 55 -8.83 1.10 -11.73
CA LEU A 55 -8.72 2.26 -12.62
C LEU A 55 -8.27 1.78 -14.01
N PRO A 56 -9.22 1.61 -14.96
CA PRO A 56 -8.91 1.16 -16.32
C PRO A 56 -7.89 2.06 -17.01
N GLY A 57 -7.00 1.49 -17.81
CA GLY A 57 -5.98 2.23 -18.57
C GLY A 57 -4.72 2.63 -17.79
N HIS A 58 -4.62 2.24 -16.52
CA HIS A 58 -3.46 2.54 -15.66
C HIS A 58 -2.78 1.28 -15.10
N GLY A 59 -3.01 0.11 -15.72
CA GLY A 59 -2.26 -1.13 -15.45
C GLY A 59 -0.91 -1.15 -16.16
N PRO A 60 -0.02 -2.09 -15.80
CA PRO A 60 1.25 -2.28 -16.50
C PRO A 60 1.08 -2.84 -17.91
N ASP A 61 2.18 -3.02 -18.62
CA ASP A 61 2.17 -3.68 -19.93
C ASP A 61 1.65 -5.14 -19.81
N PRO A 62 1.04 -5.72 -20.87
CA PRO A 62 0.30 -6.99 -20.76
C PRO A 62 1.09 -8.21 -20.29
N ASP A 63 2.41 -8.18 -20.44
CA ASP A 63 3.36 -9.23 -20.05
C ASP A 63 3.83 -9.11 -18.60
N VAL A 64 3.52 -8.00 -17.93
CA VAL A 64 3.82 -7.81 -16.50
C VAL A 64 2.69 -8.36 -15.64
N PRO A 65 2.97 -9.30 -14.71
CA PRO A 65 2.00 -9.78 -13.74
C PRO A 65 1.31 -8.64 -12.98
N HIS A 66 -0.03 -8.60 -13.04
CA HIS A 66 -0.85 -7.57 -12.41
C HIS A 66 -1.90 -8.16 -11.46
N HIS A 67 -1.71 -7.97 -10.16
CA HIS A 67 -2.71 -8.33 -9.15
C HIS A 67 -3.60 -7.13 -8.83
N VAL A 68 -4.90 -7.24 -9.09
CA VAL A 68 -5.88 -6.18 -8.78
C VAL A 68 -6.82 -6.64 -7.67
N TRP A 69 -6.69 -6.03 -6.49
CA TRP A 69 -7.51 -6.34 -5.32
C TRP A 69 -8.01 -5.06 -4.63
N PRO A 70 -9.16 -4.52 -5.04
CA PRO A 70 -9.68 -3.28 -4.48
C PRO A 70 -10.06 -3.43 -3.00
N ILE A 71 -9.61 -2.48 -2.17
CA ILE A 71 -10.03 -2.35 -0.78
C ILE A 71 -10.39 -0.89 -0.47
N PRO A 72 -11.32 -0.64 0.48
CA PRO A 72 -11.58 0.72 0.95
C PRO A 72 -10.39 1.25 1.74
N ASP A 73 -10.30 2.58 1.88
CA ASP A 73 -9.38 3.23 2.83
C ASP A 73 -10.11 3.48 4.16
N GLY A 74 -10.55 2.40 4.77
CA GLY A 74 -11.45 2.36 5.92
C GLY A 74 -11.54 0.95 6.47
N PRO A 75 -12.54 0.63 7.31
CA PRO A 75 -12.73 -0.71 7.85
C PRO A 75 -12.71 -1.79 6.78
N LEU A 76 -12.04 -2.90 7.09
CA LEU A 76 -11.89 -4.05 6.19
C LEU A 76 -12.61 -5.26 6.75
N ASP A 77 -13.37 -5.95 5.90
CA ASP A 77 -13.95 -7.25 6.23
C ASP A 77 -12.89 -8.38 6.20
N GLY A 78 -13.27 -9.57 6.67
CA GLY A 78 -12.38 -10.73 6.73
C GLY A 78 -11.83 -11.17 5.36
N THR A 79 -12.60 -10.98 4.28
CA THR A 79 -12.18 -11.30 2.91
C THR A 79 -11.14 -10.30 2.40
N GLN A 80 -11.34 -9.02 2.68
CA GLN A 80 -10.42 -7.94 2.33
C GLN A 80 -9.09 -8.08 3.08
N LEU A 81 -9.14 -8.37 4.38
CA LEU A 81 -7.94 -8.67 5.19
C LEU A 81 -7.20 -9.90 4.66
N ALA A 82 -7.91 -10.97 4.30
CA ALA A 82 -7.29 -12.14 3.67
C ALA A 82 -6.58 -11.80 2.36
N GLY A 83 -7.17 -10.92 1.54
CA GLY A 83 -6.53 -10.45 0.31
C GLY A 83 -5.27 -9.61 0.55
N VAL A 84 -5.28 -8.73 1.56
CA VAL A 84 -4.08 -7.97 1.97
C VAL A 84 -2.95 -8.91 2.40
N ILE A 85 -3.27 -9.96 3.17
CA ILE A 85 -2.28 -10.97 3.60
C ILE A 85 -1.67 -11.67 2.38
N ARG A 86 -2.51 -12.17 1.46
CA ARG A 86 -2.04 -12.86 0.24
C ARG A 86 -1.20 -11.96 -0.67
N LEU A 87 -1.55 -10.68 -0.79
CA LEU A 87 -0.74 -9.73 -1.58
C LEU A 87 0.64 -9.52 -0.97
N ALA A 88 0.72 -9.37 0.35
CA ALA A 88 2.00 -9.25 1.04
C ALA A 88 2.85 -10.52 0.92
N GLU A 89 2.23 -11.70 0.95
CA GLU A 89 2.87 -12.98 0.70
C GLU A 89 3.47 -13.05 -0.72
N ALA A 90 2.66 -12.77 -1.74
CA ALA A 90 3.11 -12.74 -3.13
C ALA A 90 4.22 -11.69 -3.37
N ALA A 91 4.19 -10.57 -2.65
CA ALA A 91 5.28 -9.60 -2.70
C ALA A 91 6.57 -10.15 -2.09
N CYS A 92 6.50 -10.86 -0.94
CA CYS A 92 7.68 -11.50 -0.35
C CYS A 92 8.26 -12.58 -1.26
N GLU A 93 7.42 -13.43 -1.83
CA GLU A 93 7.84 -14.48 -2.78
C GLU A 93 8.58 -13.89 -3.98
N ALA A 94 8.02 -12.83 -4.60
CA ALA A 94 8.68 -12.14 -5.70
C ALA A 94 10.04 -11.55 -5.28
N LEU A 95 10.13 -10.92 -4.10
CA LEU A 95 11.39 -10.37 -3.59
C LEU A 95 12.45 -11.46 -3.34
N ASP A 96 12.04 -12.62 -2.83
CA ASP A 96 12.95 -13.75 -2.57
C ASP A 96 13.49 -14.36 -3.88
N GLU A 97 12.75 -14.21 -4.99
CA GLU A 97 13.21 -14.53 -6.34
C GLU A 97 14.05 -13.41 -6.99
N GLY A 98 14.29 -12.31 -6.28
CA GLY A 98 15.04 -11.16 -6.78
C GLY A 98 14.25 -10.23 -7.73
N ARG A 99 12.92 -10.38 -7.79
CA ARG A 99 12.03 -9.55 -8.61
C ARG A 99 11.71 -8.22 -7.93
N THR A 100 11.40 -7.22 -8.75
CA THR A 100 10.95 -5.90 -8.32
C THR A 100 9.42 -5.84 -8.24
N VAL A 101 8.90 -5.27 -7.16
CA VAL A 101 7.46 -5.24 -6.84
C VAL A 101 7.00 -3.82 -6.59
N LEU A 102 5.94 -3.40 -7.27
CA LEU A 102 5.21 -2.17 -6.94
C LEU A 102 3.86 -2.49 -6.30
N VAL A 103 3.64 -1.97 -5.11
CA VAL A 103 2.32 -1.95 -4.45
C VAL A 103 1.74 -0.54 -4.49
N ARG A 104 0.53 -0.39 -5.05
CA ARG A 104 -0.07 0.93 -5.25
C ARG A 104 -1.56 1.02 -4.93
N CYS A 105 -1.97 2.22 -4.53
CA CYS A 105 -3.38 2.62 -4.41
C CYS A 105 -3.57 4.01 -5.04
N TYR A 106 -4.58 4.81 -4.66
CA TYR A 106 -4.83 6.10 -5.32
C TYR A 106 -3.73 7.12 -5.01
N HIS A 107 -3.57 7.53 -3.74
CA HIS A 107 -2.48 8.42 -3.31
C HIS A 107 -1.21 7.66 -2.90
N GLY A 108 -1.27 6.34 -2.71
CA GLY A 108 -0.11 5.58 -2.27
C GLY A 108 0.36 5.88 -0.85
N TYR A 109 -0.58 6.06 0.10
CA TYR A 109 -0.27 6.31 1.51
C TYR A 109 -0.80 5.24 2.47
N ASN A 110 -2.09 4.91 2.41
CA ASN A 110 -2.72 4.02 3.40
C ASN A 110 -2.83 2.58 2.89
N ARG A 111 -3.70 2.33 1.90
CA ARG A 111 -3.95 0.98 1.38
C ARG A 111 -2.69 0.25 0.91
N SER A 112 -1.86 0.89 0.08
CA SER A 112 -0.58 0.28 -0.33
C SER A 112 0.38 0.16 0.85
N GLY A 113 0.36 1.12 1.78
CA GLY A 113 1.14 1.07 3.01
C GLY A 113 0.78 -0.12 3.88
N LEU A 114 -0.49 -0.53 3.94
CA LEU A 114 -0.95 -1.67 4.72
C LEU A 114 -0.32 -2.99 4.21
N VAL A 115 -0.35 -3.20 2.89
CA VAL A 115 0.28 -4.37 2.25
C VAL A 115 1.80 -4.34 2.40
N VAL A 116 2.44 -3.20 2.12
CA VAL A 116 3.90 -3.05 2.23
C VAL A 116 4.38 -3.23 3.67
N ALA A 117 3.69 -2.65 4.65
CA ALA A 117 4.01 -2.82 6.06
C ALA A 117 3.89 -4.29 6.47
N HIS A 118 2.82 -4.96 6.05
CA HIS A 118 2.65 -6.38 6.34
C HIS A 118 3.75 -7.24 5.69
N ALA A 119 4.17 -6.95 4.46
CA ALA A 119 5.31 -7.61 3.82
C ALA A 119 6.61 -7.41 4.61
N LEU A 120 6.90 -6.18 5.05
CA LEU A 120 8.06 -5.89 5.90
C LEU A 120 8.01 -6.65 7.23
N MET A 121 6.83 -6.78 7.84
CA MET A 121 6.63 -7.53 9.07
C MET A 121 6.89 -9.03 8.88
N ARG A 122 6.42 -9.61 7.76
CA ARG A 122 6.71 -10.99 7.40
C ARG A 122 8.20 -11.25 7.21
N ARG A 123 8.96 -10.22 6.83
CA ARG A 123 10.43 -10.25 6.72
C ARG A 123 11.16 -9.82 8.00
N GLY A 124 10.48 -9.87 9.15
CA GLY A 124 11.08 -9.74 10.48
C GLY A 124 10.99 -8.36 11.13
N ASN A 125 10.36 -7.37 10.50
CA ASN A 125 10.15 -6.07 11.14
C ASN A 125 9.02 -6.13 12.18
N SER A 126 9.14 -5.34 13.25
CA SER A 126 7.96 -5.02 14.06
C SER A 126 7.03 -4.06 13.30
N ALA A 127 5.75 -4.02 13.67
CA ALA A 127 4.78 -3.10 13.07
C ALA A 127 5.26 -1.65 13.12
N ASP A 128 5.73 -1.18 14.27
CA ASP A 128 6.22 0.20 14.42
C ASP A 128 7.49 0.47 13.61
N ALA A 129 8.39 -0.52 13.45
CA ALA A 129 9.57 -0.37 12.60
C ALA A 129 9.17 -0.26 11.12
N ALA A 130 8.25 -1.10 10.66
CA ALA A 130 7.73 -1.05 9.29
C ALA A 130 7.03 0.29 9.00
N ILE A 131 6.19 0.77 9.91
CA ILE A 131 5.48 2.06 9.78
C ILE A 131 6.49 3.22 9.70
N ARG A 132 7.49 3.25 10.58
CA ARG A 132 8.54 4.29 10.56
C ARG A 132 9.29 4.28 9.23
N LEU A 133 9.76 3.10 8.80
CA LEU A 133 10.49 2.97 7.53
C LEU A 133 9.66 3.45 6.34
N ILE A 134 8.38 3.07 6.27
CA ILE A 134 7.48 3.53 5.21
C ILE A 134 7.34 5.05 5.25
N ARG A 135 7.14 5.65 6.43
CA ARG A 135 7.01 7.11 6.55
C ARG A 135 8.28 7.84 6.14
N ASP A 136 9.45 7.30 6.49
CA ASP A 136 10.74 7.87 6.13
C ASP A 136 11.01 7.79 4.61
N ARG A 137 10.59 6.70 3.96
CA ARG A 137 10.87 6.45 2.54
C ARG A 137 9.81 6.99 1.59
N ARG A 138 8.54 6.99 1.99
CA ARG A 138 7.41 7.40 1.17
C ARG A 138 6.95 8.82 1.48
N SER A 139 6.62 9.09 2.74
CA SER A 139 6.13 10.40 3.22
C SER A 139 5.75 10.28 4.70
N PRO A 140 5.96 11.32 5.53
CA PRO A 140 5.45 11.37 6.89
C PRO A 140 3.92 11.16 7.00
N TRP A 141 3.19 11.38 5.91
CA TRP A 141 1.75 11.17 5.80
C TRP A 141 1.35 9.73 5.44
N ALA A 142 2.29 8.83 5.18
CA ALA A 142 1.99 7.43 4.91
C ALA A 142 1.42 6.76 6.17
N LEU A 143 0.43 5.89 5.98
CA LEU A 143 -0.30 5.22 7.07
C LEU A 143 -0.84 6.23 8.11
N HIS A 144 -1.56 7.26 7.65
CA HIS A 144 -2.30 8.20 8.51
C HIS A 144 -3.73 7.72 8.82
N ASN A 145 -4.16 6.62 8.19
CA ASN A 145 -5.34 5.87 8.61
C ASN A 145 -5.00 5.05 9.86
N GLU A 146 -5.39 5.54 11.04
CA GLU A 146 -5.06 4.92 12.33
C GLU A 146 -5.63 3.49 12.47
N LEU A 147 -6.76 3.18 11.81
CA LEU A 147 -7.31 1.82 11.84
C LEU A 147 -6.36 0.81 11.17
N PHE A 148 -5.69 1.21 10.09
CA PHE A 148 -4.68 0.35 9.45
C PHE A 148 -3.44 0.18 10.33
N VAL A 149 -3.06 1.21 11.08
CA VAL A 149 -1.99 1.12 12.08
C VAL A 149 -2.39 0.15 13.21
N GLU A 150 -3.64 0.19 13.67
CA GLU A 150 -4.18 -0.73 14.66
C GLU A 150 -4.19 -2.17 14.14
N TYR A 151 -4.65 -2.42 12.91
CA TYR A 151 -4.58 -3.74 12.28
C TYR A 151 -3.13 -4.28 12.22
N LEU A 152 -2.17 -3.44 11.85
CA LEU A 152 -0.76 -3.84 11.79
C LEU A 152 -0.21 -4.18 13.18
N ARG A 153 -0.53 -3.39 14.20
CA ARG A 153 -0.07 -3.63 15.58
C ARG A 153 -0.71 -4.86 16.22
N ALA A 154 -2.00 -5.10 15.96
CA ALA A 154 -2.70 -6.31 16.42
C ALA A 154 -2.27 -7.56 15.63
N GLY A 155 -1.82 -7.38 14.40
CA GLY A 155 -1.55 -8.44 13.43
C GLY A 155 -2.76 -8.73 12.56
N LEU A 156 -2.58 -8.76 11.23
CA LEU A 156 -3.69 -8.91 10.28
C LEU A 156 -4.46 -10.23 10.43
N ALA A 157 -3.77 -11.32 10.79
CA ALA A 157 -4.42 -12.61 11.05
C ALA A 157 -5.37 -12.53 12.26
N THR A 158 -4.95 -11.83 13.33
CA THR A 158 -5.79 -11.57 14.51
C THR A 158 -6.97 -10.67 14.14
N ALA A 159 -6.72 -9.57 13.44
CA ALA A 159 -7.78 -8.67 12.99
C ALA A 159 -8.84 -9.40 12.16
N ARG A 160 -8.39 -10.27 11.24
CA ARG A 160 -9.28 -11.09 10.40
C ARG A 160 -10.16 -12.03 11.23
N LEU A 161 -9.57 -12.73 12.21
CA LEU A 161 -10.32 -13.62 13.09
C LEU A 161 -11.37 -12.86 13.90
N LEU A 162 -11.06 -11.64 14.36
CA LEU A 162 -12.00 -10.82 15.11
C LEU A 162 -13.18 -10.37 14.25
N GLU A 163 -12.93 -9.94 13.00
CA GLU A 163 -14.01 -9.59 12.06
C GLU A 163 -14.93 -10.78 11.77
N GLU A 164 -14.36 -11.98 11.53
CA GLU A 164 -15.12 -13.22 11.27
C GLU A 164 -15.99 -13.66 12.46
N LEU A 165 -15.67 -13.23 13.69
CA LEU A 165 -16.49 -13.52 14.90
C LEU A 165 -17.65 -12.53 15.08
N THR A 166 -17.65 -11.41 14.34
CA THR A 166 -18.68 -10.37 14.41
C THR A 166 -19.70 -10.43 13.29
N GLU A 167 -19.49 -11.32 12.31
CA GLU A 167 -20.43 -11.68 11.23
C GLU A 167 -21.40 -12.78 11.68
#